data_AF-A0A953TYD4-F1
#
_entry.id   AF-A0A953TYD4-F1
#
_cell.length_a   1.000
_cell.length_b   1.000
_cell.length_c   1.000
_cell.angle_alpha   90.00
_cell.angle_beta   90.00
_cell.angle_gamma   90.00
#
_symmetry.space_group_name_H-M   'P 1'
#
loop_
_entity.id
_entity.type
_entity.pdbx_description
1 polymer ?
#
loop_
_entity_poly.entity_id
_entity_poly.type
_entity_poly.pdbx_seq_one_letter_code
_entity_poly.pdbx_strand_id
1 'polypeptide(L)'
;MVYPKPYLWEENKALSFFEIYRKICGHYSVNPFISREMIALIFFEETGFSNVRQNRGTGPAVGFGQMEIYNHDKIPFFEWLGFNSNRWDRKSPLRLITPEQITNDNDLSVKITCKYFDWLLGVKGKSTMGALEAQTGGGANRTIIPCWLNAERELKSVIRSGDRMKLIRALNMARSGGPHPNPIKYEWYQAYWEFTVPNNPQAWRIAA
;
A
#
# COMPACT_ATOMS: atom_id res chain seq x y z
N MET A 1 13.92 -1.84 26.67
CA MET A 1 13.68 -3.09 25.93
C MET A 1 13.51 -2.71 24.48
N VAL A 2 14.32 -3.23 23.55
CA VAL A 2 14.20 -2.91 22.11
C VAL A 2 13.23 -3.92 21.51
N TYR A 3 12.02 -3.48 21.18
CA TYR A 3 11.07 -4.33 20.47
C TYR A 3 11.54 -4.54 19.02
N PRO A 4 11.43 -5.76 18.45
CA PRO A 4 11.70 -5.98 17.04
C PRO A 4 10.80 -5.09 16.17
N LYS A 5 11.30 -4.68 15.01
CA LYS A 5 10.55 -3.91 14.01
C LYS A 5 10.18 -4.81 12.83
N PRO A 6 8.97 -4.69 12.25
CA PRO A 6 8.61 -5.44 11.05
C PRO A 6 9.52 -5.11 9.87
N TYR A 7 9.56 -6.01 8.89
CA TYR A 7 10.30 -5.82 7.63
C TYR A 7 9.93 -4.47 6.99
N LEU A 8 10.95 -3.66 6.66
CA LEU A 8 10.86 -2.31 6.05
C LEU A 8 10.13 -1.24 6.86
N TRP A 9 9.72 -1.53 8.10
CA TRP A 9 9.00 -0.53 8.88
C TRP A 9 9.95 0.50 9.53
N GLU A 10 9.70 1.77 9.23
CA GLU A 10 10.45 2.92 9.74
C GLU A 10 9.48 3.93 10.37
N GLU A 11 9.48 4.01 11.70
CA GLU A 11 8.56 4.83 12.49
C GLU A 11 8.46 6.30 12.03
N ASN A 12 9.59 6.93 11.72
CA ASN A 12 9.66 8.32 11.23
C ASN A 12 9.18 8.50 9.78
N LYS A 13 8.93 7.42 9.07
CA LYS A 13 8.37 7.37 7.71
C LYS A 13 7.00 6.72 7.68
N ALA A 14 6.47 6.29 8.82
CA ALA A 14 5.24 5.55 8.92
C ALA A 14 4.03 6.45 9.18
N LEU A 15 2.86 5.95 8.82
CA LEU A 15 1.56 6.51 9.21
C LEU A 15 0.75 5.41 9.90
N SER A 16 -0.15 5.81 10.80
CA SER A 16 -1.13 4.87 11.36
C SER A 16 -2.11 4.39 10.28
N PHE A 17 -2.75 3.26 10.53
CA PHE A 17 -3.80 2.71 9.67
C PHE A 17 -4.88 3.75 9.35
N PHE A 18 -5.31 4.53 10.35
CA PHE A 18 -6.39 5.52 10.17
C PHE A 18 -5.97 6.72 9.33
N GLU A 19 -4.71 7.16 9.44
CA GLU A 19 -4.17 8.22 8.59
C GLU A 19 -4.05 7.76 7.15
N ILE A 20 -3.55 6.54 6.93
CA ILE A 20 -3.49 5.91 5.61
C ILE A 20 -4.88 5.79 5.00
N TYR A 21 -5.84 5.22 5.74
CA TYR A 21 -7.19 5.00 5.25
C TYR A 21 -7.88 6.33 4.89
N ARG A 22 -7.68 7.39 5.69
CA ARG A 22 -8.15 8.74 5.37
C ARG A 22 -7.57 9.28 4.06
N LYS A 23 -6.26 9.13 3.86
CA LYS A 23 -5.59 9.57 2.62
C LYS A 23 -6.09 8.79 1.41
N ILE A 24 -6.29 7.48 1.55
CA ILE A 24 -6.90 6.64 0.50
C ILE A 24 -8.30 7.17 0.15
N CYS A 25 -9.14 7.49 1.15
CA CYS A 25 -10.46 8.08 0.92
C CYS A 25 -10.41 9.39 0.11
N GLY A 26 -9.37 10.21 0.31
CA GLY A 26 -9.19 11.48 -0.40
C GLY A 26 -8.67 11.34 -1.84
N HIS A 27 -7.92 10.26 -2.14
CA HIS A 27 -7.31 10.08 -3.48
C HIS A 27 -8.03 9.06 -4.36
N TYR A 28 -8.79 8.14 -3.76
CA TYR A 28 -9.39 7.03 -4.47
C TYR A 28 -10.90 7.20 -4.61
N SER A 29 -11.33 7.35 -5.87
CA SER A 29 -12.72 7.26 -6.29
C SER A 29 -13.26 5.90 -5.87
N VAL A 30 -14.46 5.88 -5.28
CA VAL A 30 -15.12 4.61 -4.94
C VAL A 30 -15.24 3.80 -6.23
N ASN A 31 -14.65 2.61 -6.25
CA ASN A 31 -14.66 1.70 -7.38
C ASN A 31 -15.25 0.35 -6.91
N PRO A 32 -16.19 -0.26 -7.66
CA PRO A 32 -16.81 -1.52 -7.25
C PRO A 32 -15.84 -2.72 -7.30
N PHE A 33 -14.71 -2.60 -7.99
CA PHE A 33 -13.80 -3.71 -8.29
C PHE A 33 -12.61 -3.84 -7.34
N ILE A 34 -12.10 -2.72 -6.82
CA ILE A 34 -11.02 -2.66 -5.83
C ILE A 34 -11.44 -1.66 -4.78
N SER A 35 -11.55 -2.09 -3.52
CA SER A 35 -11.96 -1.22 -2.41
C SER A 35 -10.80 -0.43 -1.81
N ARG A 36 -11.14 0.52 -0.94
CA ARG A 36 -10.17 1.27 -0.14
C ARG A 36 -9.46 0.36 0.88
N GLU A 37 -10.20 -0.60 1.43
CA GLU A 37 -9.67 -1.62 2.33
C GLU A 37 -8.61 -2.48 1.65
N MET A 38 -8.84 -2.88 0.39
CA MET A 38 -7.85 -3.61 -0.40
C MET A 38 -6.54 -2.82 -0.54
N ILE A 39 -6.62 -1.53 -0.87
CA ILE A 39 -5.43 -0.67 -0.98
C ILE A 39 -4.71 -0.55 0.37
N ALA A 40 -5.44 -0.39 1.47
CA ALA A 40 -4.86 -0.34 2.81
C ALA A 40 -4.14 -1.66 3.17
N LEU A 41 -4.71 -2.82 2.81
CA LEU A 41 -4.08 -4.12 3.03
C LEU A 41 -2.80 -4.28 2.21
N ILE A 42 -2.78 -3.80 0.97
CA ILE A 42 -1.57 -3.78 0.14
C ILE A 42 -0.48 -2.94 0.81
N PHE A 43 -0.79 -1.72 1.27
CA PHE A 43 0.21 -0.90 1.98
C PHE A 43 0.74 -1.56 3.25
N PHE A 44 -0.12 -2.25 3.99
CA PHE A 44 0.30 -3.01 5.17
C PHE A 44 1.21 -4.18 4.82
N GLU A 45 0.91 -4.89 3.74
CA GLU A 45 1.69 -6.04 3.28
C GLU A 45 3.07 -5.61 2.79
N GLU A 46 3.11 -4.58 1.95
CA GLU A 46 4.33 -4.09 1.29
C GLU A 46 5.32 -3.43 2.27
N THR A 47 4.83 -2.66 3.25
CA THR A 47 5.70 -1.80 4.07
C THR A 47 5.30 -1.68 5.54
N GLY A 48 4.21 -2.33 5.97
CA GLY A 48 3.63 -2.06 7.30
C GLY A 48 3.25 -0.58 7.47
N PHE A 49 2.82 0.08 6.39
CA PHE A 49 2.53 1.52 6.33
C PHE A 49 3.74 2.46 6.49
N SER A 50 4.90 2.10 5.94
CA SER A 50 6.07 2.99 5.88
C SER A 50 6.33 3.53 4.48
N ASN A 51 6.50 4.86 4.34
CA ASN A 51 6.84 5.50 3.08
C ASN A 51 8.34 5.40 2.80
N VAL A 52 8.78 4.23 2.36
CA VAL A 52 10.21 3.87 2.24
C VAL A 52 10.56 3.42 0.83
N ARG A 53 11.86 3.35 0.56
CA ARG A 53 12.43 2.85 -0.68
C ARG A 53 13.05 1.48 -0.45
N GLN A 54 12.69 0.49 -1.28
CA GLN A 54 13.46 -0.74 -1.39
C GLN A 54 14.67 -0.54 -2.30
N ASN A 55 15.82 -1.06 -1.86
CA ASN A 55 17.10 -0.96 -2.58
C ASN A 55 17.38 -2.15 -3.52
N ARG A 56 16.41 -3.03 -3.80
CA ARG A 56 16.55 -4.23 -4.65
C ARG A 56 15.52 -4.21 -5.80
N GLY A 57 15.88 -4.71 -6.98
CA GLY A 57 14.97 -4.84 -8.15
C GLY A 57 15.45 -4.15 -9.45
N THR A 58 14.64 -4.22 -10.52
CA THR A 58 14.89 -3.58 -11.85
C THR A 58 14.71 -2.05 -11.81
N GLY A 59 14.03 -1.54 -10.78
CA GLY A 59 14.01 -0.16 -10.31
C GLY A 59 13.71 -0.13 -8.82
N PRO A 60 13.98 0.98 -8.09
CA PRO A 60 13.60 1.05 -6.69
C PRO A 60 12.06 1.03 -6.59
N ALA A 61 11.53 0.02 -5.91
CA ALA A 61 10.16 0.06 -5.42
C ALA A 61 10.09 1.10 -4.29
N VAL A 62 9.11 2.00 -4.34
CA VAL A 62 9.04 3.16 -3.44
C VAL A 62 7.62 3.39 -2.93
N GLY A 63 7.54 3.95 -1.73
CA GLY A 63 6.29 4.36 -1.12
C GLY A 63 5.55 3.26 -0.40
N PHE A 64 4.39 3.61 0.15
CA PHE A 64 3.58 2.67 0.94
C PHE A 64 3.22 1.40 0.17
N GLY A 65 2.95 1.52 -1.13
CA GLY A 65 2.61 0.40 -2.02
C GLY A 65 3.74 -0.10 -2.91
N GLN A 66 5.00 0.24 -2.59
CA GLN A 66 6.21 -0.28 -3.24
C GLN A 66 6.15 -0.24 -4.79
N MET A 67 5.83 0.94 -5.33
CA MET A 67 5.70 1.13 -6.76
C MET A 67 7.08 1.16 -7.43
N GLU A 68 7.32 0.30 -8.41
CA GLU A 68 8.55 0.31 -9.22
C GLU A 68 8.54 1.44 -10.25
N ILE A 69 8.97 2.64 -9.86
CA ILE A 69 8.79 3.85 -10.67
C ILE A 69 9.52 3.82 -12.03
N TYR A 70 10.57 3.02 -12.18
CA TYR A 70 11.35 2.92 -13.43
C TYR A 70 11.07 1.65 -14.24
N ASN A 71 10.05 0.87 -13.86
CA ASN A 71 9.63 -0.28 -14.64
C ASN A 71 9.02 0.20 -15.97
N HIS A 72 9.48 -0.38 -17.08
CA HIS A 72 9.01 -0.04 -18.43
C HIS A 72 7.50 -0.17 -18.59
N ASP A 73 6.88 -1.17 -17.96
CA ASP A 73 5.43 -1.41 -18.04
C ASP A 73 4.60 -0.30 -17.37
N LYS A 74 5.24 0.47 -16.47
CA LYS A 74 4.60 1.54 -15.70
C LYS A 74 4.85 2.93 -16.28
N ILE A 75 5.69 3.07 -17.31
CA ILE A 75 5.93 4.36 -17.99
C ILE A 75 4.60 5.00 -18.46
N PRO A 76 3.70 4.29 -19.17
CA PRO A 76 2.45 4.89 -19.64
C PRO A 76 1.53 5.33 -18.50
N PHE A 77 1.61 4.68 -17.34
CA PHE A 77 0.87 5.08 -16.15
C PHE A 77 1.42 6.40 -15.59
N PHE A 78 2.74 6.54 -15.45
CA PHE A 78 3.32 7.78 -14.95
C PHE A 78 3.10 8.94 -15.91
N GLU A 79 3.16 8.71 -17.22
CA GLU A 79 2.82 9.72 -18.22
C GLU A 79 1.37 10.19 -18.08
N TRP A 80 0.42 9.25 -17.89
CA TRP A 80 -0.98 9.56 -17.60
C TRP A 80 -1.15 10.35 -16.29
N LEU A 81 -0.30 10.09 -15.29
CA LEU A 81 -0.27 10.83 -14.03
C LEU A 81 0.42 12.22 -14.15
N GLY A 82 1.03 12.52 -15.30
CA GLY A 82 1.72 13.79 -15.55
C GLY A 82 3.21 13.80 -15.22
N PHE A 83 3.84 12.62 -15.11
CA PHE A 83 5.27 12.47 -14.80
C PHE A 83 6.01 11.69 -15.88
N ASN A 84 7.30 12.00 -16.05
CA ASN A 84 8.22 11.11 -16.73
C ASN A 84 8.74 10.09 -15.72
N SER A 85 8.76 8.81 -16.07
CA SER A 85 9.40 7.77 -15.26
C SER A 85 10.48 6.99 -16.02
N ASN A 86 10.75 7.38 -17.27
CA ASN A 86 11.89 6.91 -18.02
C ASN A 86 13.11 7.81 -17.75
N ARG A 87 13.98 7.40 -16.82
CA ARG A 87 15.20 8.14 -16.45
C ARG A 87 16.19 8.37 -17.60
N TRP A 88 16.04 7.65 -18.72
CA TRP A 88 16.90 7.77 -19.90
C TRP A 88 16.32 8.72 -20.96
N ASP A 89 15.03 9.04 -20.88
CA ASP A 89 14.41 10.00 -21.80
C ASP A 89 14.64 11.44 -21.32
N ARG A 90 15.72 12.03 -21.83
CA ARG A 90 16.10 13.42 -21.57
C ARG A 90 15.29 14.45 -22.37
N LYS A 91 14.43 14.01 -23.29
CA LYS A 91 13.63 14.89 -24.16
C LYS A 91 12.19 15.02 -23.72
N SER A 92 11.75 14.21 -22.75
CA SER A 92 10.39 14.29 -22.22
C SER A 92 10.09 15.69 -21.66
N PRO A 93 8.96 16.30 -22.02
CA PRO A 93 8.51 17.57 -21.43
C PRO A 93 7.99 17.40 -20.00
N LEU A 94 7.74 16.15 -19.55
CA LEU A 94 7.27 15.86 -18.21
C LEU A 94 8.43 15.79 -17.21
N ARG A 95 8.19 16.28 -15.99
CA ARG A 95 9.17 16.20 -14.91
C ARG A 95 9.43 14.74 -14.53
N LEU A 96 10.70 14.37 -14.41
CA LEU A 96 11.10 13.06 -13.90
C LEU A 96 10.61 12.87 -12.46
N ILE A 97 9.87 11.78 -12.20
CA ILE A 97 9.52 11.34 -10.86
C ILE A 97 10.73 10.65 -10.22
N THR A 98 11.04 11.03 -8.99
CA THR A 98 12.18 10.50 -8.22
C THR A 98 11.72 9.76 -6.97
N PRO A 99 12.50 8.78 -6.47
CA PRO A 99 12.23 8.14 -5.19
C PRO A 99 12.04 9.15 -4.05
N GLU A 100 12.88 10.19 -4.00
CA GLU A 100 12.89 11.19 -2.94
C GLU A 100 11.64 12.06 -2.95
N GLN A 101 11.07 12.35 -4.12
CA GLN A 101 9.77 13.03 -4.19
C GLN A 101 8.66 12.19 -3.55
N ILE A 102 8.68 10.87 -3.74
CA ILE A 102 7.66 9.97 -3.22
C ILE A 102 7.85 9.72 -1.73
N THR A 103 9.09 9.49 -1.27
CA THR A 103 9.39 9.17 0.14
C THR A 103 9.39 10.38 1.08
N ASN A 104 9.29 11.60 0.55
CA ASN A 104 9.13 12.82 1.32
C ASN A 104 7.69 13.38 1.26
N ASP A 105 6.81 12.80 0.45
CA ASP A 105 5.41 13.24 0.33
C ASP A 105 4.46 12.04 0.48
N ASN A 106 3.87 11.95 1.67
CA ASN A 106 2.93 10.88 2.00
C ASN A 106 1.66 10.93 1.13
N ASP A 107 1.18 12.11 0.75
CA ASP A 107 -0.01 12.24 -0.10
C ASP A 107 0.30 11.80 -1.52
N LEU A 108 1.45 12.20 -2.07
CA LEU A 108 1.90 11.72 -3.37
C LEU A 108 2.07 10.19 -3.38
N SER A 109 2.67 9.62 -2.34
CA SER A 109 2.85 8.17 -2.22
C SER A 109 1.52 7.41 -2.24
N VAL A 110 0.55 7.84 -1.44
CA VAL A 110 -0.79 7.24 -1.44
C VAL A 110 -1.50 7.45 -2.79
N LYS A 111 -1.45 8.68 -3.31
CA LYS A 111 -2.07 9.05 -4.59
C LYS A 111 -1.59 8.16 -5.73
N ILE A 112 -0.29 7.88 -5.83
CA ILE A 112 0.27 7.06 -6.91
C ILE A 112 -0.39 5.67 -6.94
N THR A 113 -0.45 4.95 -5.82
CA THR A 113 -1.06 3.62 -5.81
C THR A 113 -2.57 3.67 -6.06
N CYS A 114 -3.30 4.64 -5.45
CA CYS A 114 -4.73 4.83 -5.73
C CYS A 114 -4.98 5.06 -7.22
N LYS A 115 -4.19 5.95 -7.84
CA LYS A 115 -4.31 6.29 -9.26
C LYS A 115 -3.85 5.17 -10.19
N TYR A 116 -2.94 4.31 -9.74
CA TYR A 116 -2.55 3.12 -10.49
C TYR A 116 -3.73 2.15 -10.64
N PHE A 117 -4.50 1.92 -9.57
CA PHE A 117 -5.72 1.11 -9.67
C PHE A 117 -6.80 1.77 -10.52
N ASP A 118 -7.03 3.08 -10.39
CA ASP A 118 -7.94 3.82 -11.28
C ASP A 118 -7.54 3.64 -12.76
N TRP A 119 -6.24 3.74 -13.07
CA TRP A 119 -5.72 3.59 -14.43
C TRP A 119 -5.85 2.15 -14.94
N LEU A 120 -5.49 1.14 -14.15
CA LEU A 120 -5.61 -0.26 -14.53
C LEU A 120 -7.05 -0.65 -14.86
N LEU A 121 -8.00 -0.22 -14.02
CA LEU A 121 -9.42 -0.57 -14.18
C LEU A 121 -10.09 0.28 -15.25
N GLY A 122 -9.92 1.60 -15.20
CA GLY A 122 -10.65 2.55 -16.05
C GLY A 122 -10.01 2.82 -17.41
N VAL A 123 -8.68 2.80 -17.50
CA VAL A 123 -7.94 3.12 -18.74
C VAL A 123 -7.46 1.86 -19.45
N LYS A 124 -6.95 0.89 -18.70
CA LYS A 124 -6.47 -0.39 -19.27
C LYS A 124 -7.54 -1.46 -19.35
N GLY A 125 -8.71 -1.25 -18.75
CA GLY A 125 -9.82 -2.21 -18.77
C GLY A 125 -9.49 -3.56 -18.11
N LYS A 126 -8.56 -3.58 -17.15
CA LYS A 126 -8.21 -4.81 -16.44
C LYS A 126 -9.36 -5.24 -15.52
N SER A 127 -9.53 -6.54 -15.36
CA SER A 127 -10.37 -7.10 -14.29
C SER A 127 -9.76 -6.84 -12.91
N THR A 128 -10.54 -7.01 -11.83
CA THR A 128 -10.03 -7.01 -10.45
C THR A 128 -8.77 -7.87 -10.30
N MET A 129 -8.82 -9.12 -10.77
CA MET A 129 -7.68 -10.03 -10.69
C MET A 129 -6.50 -9.52 -11.52
N GLY A 130 -6.73 -9.07 -12.75
CA GLY A 130 -5.67 -8.54 -13.60
C GLY A 130 -5.00 -7.27 -13.02
N ALA A 131 -5.75 -6.47 -12.25
CA ALA A 131 -5.20 -5.31 -11.55
C ALA A 131 -4.37 -5.71 -10.32
N LEU A 132 -4.85 -6.66 -9.51
CA LEU A 132 -4.09 -7.21 -8.37
C LEU A 132 -2.81 -7.95 -8.81
N GLU A 133 -2.87 -8.69 -9.92
CA GLU A 133 -1.69 -9.32 -10.53
C GLU A 133 -0.68 -8.26 -11.01
N ALA A 134 -1.15 -7.15 -11.59
CA ALA A 134 -0.28 -6.07 -12.02
C ALA A 134 0.39 -5.32 -10.85
N GLN A 135 -0.23 -5.29 -9.67
CA GLN A 135 0.38 -4.76 -8.44
C GLN A 135 1.47 -5.71 -7.91
N THR A 136 1.21 -7.01 -7.87
CA THR A 136 2.15 -8.02 -7.32
C THR A 136 3.33 -8.35 -8.24
N GLY A 137 3.33 -7.84 -9.48
CA GLY A 137 4.30 -8.21 -10.52
C GLY A 137 3.99 -9.55 -11.21
N GLY A 138 2.85 -10.17 -10.90
CA GLY A 138 2.40 -11.44 -11.48
C GLY A 138 3.27 -12.64 -11.12
N GLY A 139 3.18 -13.69 -11.95
CA GLY A 139 4.00 -14.91 -11.78
C GLY A 139 3.77 -15.61 -10.44
N ALA A 140 4.86 -15.91 -9.73
CA ALA A 140 4.79 -16.58 -8.43
C ALA A 140 4.14 -15.72 -7.32
N ASN A 141 4.20 -14.39 -7.43
CA ASN A 141 3.68 -13.48 -6.40
C ASN A 141 2.14 -13.44 -6.36
N ARG A 142 1.46 -13.95 -7.40
CA ARG A 142 -0.01 -14.01 -7.44
C ARG A 142 -0.63 -14.87 -6.33
N THR A 143 0.16 -15.72 -5.67
CA THR A 143 -0.30 -16.58 -4.58
C THR A 143 -0.78 -15.80 -3.35
N ILE A 144 -0.42 -14.52 -3.23
CA ILE A 144 -0.88 -13.67 -2.13
C ILE A 144 -2.30 -13.13 -2.33
N ILE A 145 -2.78 -13.04 -3.58
CA ILE A 145 -4.06 -12.41 -3.92
C ILE A 145 -5.26 -13.04 -3.18
N PRO A 146 -5.38 -14.38 -3.07
CA PRO A 146 -6.44 -14.99 -2.26
C PRO A 146 -6.43 -14.55 -0.78
N CYS A 147 -5.25 -14.33 -0.21
CA CYS A 147 -5.11 -13.85 1.16
C CYS A 147 -5.62 -12.41 1.29
N TRP A 148 -5.31 -11.54 0.31
CA TRP A 148 -5.82 -10.18 0.27
C TRP A 148 -7.35 -10.14 0.15
N LEU A 149 -7.95 -10.94 -0.72
CA LEU A 149 -9.41 -10.99 -0.89
C LEU A 149 -10.12 -11.45 0.41
N ASN A 150 -9.55 -12.44 1.11
CA ASN A 150 -10.10 -12.87 2.39
C ASN A 150 -9.93 -11.79 3.48
N ALA A 151 -8.74 -11.19 3.55
CA ALA A 151 -8.44 -10.11 4.49
C ALA A 151 -9.30 -8.87 4.25
N GLU A 152 -9.62 -8.56 2.99
CA GLU A 152 -10.49 -7.42 2.62
C GLU A 152 -11.88 -7.58 3.22
N ARG A 153 -12.46 -8.78 3.13
CA ARG A 153 -13.77 -9.08 3.71
C ARG A 153 -13.76 -8.89 5.23
N GLU A 154 -12.73 -9.40 5.91
CA GLU A 154 -12.59 -9.22 7.35
C GLU A 154 -12.34 -7.76 7.72
N LEU A 155 -11.50 -7.05 6.97
CA LEU A 155 -11.23 -5.64 7.22
C LEU A 155 -12.51 -4.81 7.13
N LYS A 156 -13.33 -5.02 6.09
CA LYS A 156 -14.62 -4.35 5.94
C LYS A 156 -15.58 -4.60 7.11
N SER A 157 -15.55 -5.79 7.71
CA SER A 157 -16.43 -6.13 8.84
C SER A 157 -15.97 -5.51 10.17
N VAL A 158 -14.67 -5.21 10.32
CA VAL A 158 -14.08 -4.79 11.60
C VAL A 158 -13.63 -3.34 11.64
N ILE A 159 -13.44 -2.66 10.50
CA ILE A 159 -12.86 -1.31 10.42
C ILE A 159 -13.66 -0.26 11.22
N ARG A 160 -14.96 -0.48 11.40
CA ARG A 160 -15.87 0.38 12.20
C ARG A 160 -16.25 -0.20 13.56
N SER A 161 -15.72 -1.38 13.91
CA SER A 161 -16.16 -2.10 15.12
C SER A 161 -15.60 -1.52 16.43
N GLY A 162 -14.54 -0.71 16.36
CA GLY A 162 -13.77 -0.29 17.54
C GLY A 162 -12.93 -1.42 18.16
N ASP A 163 -13.00 -2.64 17.63
CA ASP A 163 -12.24 -3.79 18.12
C ASP A 163 -10.84 -3.80 17.49
N ARG A 164 -9.90 -3.19 18.21
CA ARG A 164 -8.48 -3.11 17.82
C ARG A 164 -7.87 -4.47 17.49
N MET A 165 -8.17 -5.50 18.27
CA MET A 165 -7.57 -6.83 18.05
C MET A 165 -8.14 -7.51 16.82
N LYS A 166 -9.43 -7.32 16.51
CA LYS A 166 -10.00 -7.76 15.23
C LYS A 166 -9.37 -7.04 14.03
N LEU A 167 -9.14 -5.73 14.12
CA LEU A 167 -8.45 -4.99 13.07
C LEU A 167 -7.01 -5.47 12.85
N ILE A 168 -6.24 -5.69 13.92
CA ILE A 168 -4.88 -6.26 13.85
C ILE A 168 -4.89 -7.66 13.20
N ARG A 169 -5.88 -8.49 13.52
CA ARG A 169 -6.05 -9.81 12.89
C ARG A 169 -6.34 -9.69 11.40
N ALA A 170 -7.28 -8.83 10.99
CA ALA A 170 -7.60 -8.60 9.59
C ALA A 170 -6.38 -8.13 8.78
N LEU A 171 -5.57 -7.21 9.34
CA LEU A 171 -4.33 -6.77 8.70
C LEU A 171 -3.33 -7.93 8.55
N ASN A 172 -3.09 -8.72 9.60
CA ASN A 172 -2.17 -9.86 9.52
C ASN A 172 -2.61 -10.93 8.50
N MET A 173 -3.91 -11.08 8.25
CA MET A 173 -4.41 -12.03 7.24
C MET A 173 -3.93 -11.70 5.81
N ALA A 174 -3.73 -10.42 5.49
CA ALA A 174 -3.22 -10.03 4.16
C ALA A 174 -1.79 -10.51 3.91
N ARG A 175 -1.03 -10.79 4.98
CA ARG A 175 0.35 -11.22 4.85
C ARG A 175 0.50 -12.74 4.84
N SER A 176 -0.51 -13.52 5.23
CA SER A 176 -0.42 -14.98 5.44
C SER A 176 0.12 -15.81 4.25
N GLY A 177 0.00 -15.31 3.02
CA GLY A 177 0.52 -15.98 1.81
C GLY A 177 1.67 -15.23 1.11
N GLY A 178 2.22 -14.19 1.75
CA GLY A 178 3.27 -13.35 1.20
C GLY A 178 4.69 -13.83 1.54
N PRO A 179 5.72 -13.26 0.89
CA PRO A 179 7.13 -13.65 1.07
C PRO A 179 7.75 -13.15 2.38
N HIS A 180 7.05 -12.33 3.14
CA HIS A 180 7.58 -11.69 4.35
C HIS A 180 7.43 -12.56 5.62
N PRO A 181 8.22 -12.31 6.68
CA PRO A 181 8.03 -12.99 7.96
C PRO A 181 6.65 -12.69 8.54
N ASN A 182 5.87 -13.73 8.83
CA ASN A 182 4.48 -13.63 9.26
C ASN A 182 4.14 -14.59 10.41
N PRO A 183 3.17 -14.23 11.28
CA PRO A 183 2.51 -12.92 11.39
C PRO A 183 3.34 -11.89 12.19
N ILE A 184 3.00 -10.60 12.09
CA ILE A 184 3.53 -9.56 13.00
C ILE A 184 2.74 -9.68 14.32
N LYS A 185 3.19 -10.58 15.20
CA LYS A 185 2.49 -10.91 16.46
C LYS A 185 2.41 -9.71 17.40
N TYR A 186 1.25 -9.49 18.02
CA TYR A 186 1.05 -8.33 18.91
C TYR A 186 2.03 -8.33 20.09
N GLU A 187 2.22 -9.50 20.69
CA GLU A 187 3.05 -9.70 21.89
C GLU A 187 4.53 -9.42 21.64
N TRP A 188 4.96 -9.53 20.38
CA TRP A 188 6.37 -9.33 19.99
C TRP A 188 6.60 -7.92 19.44
N TYR A 189 5.58 -7.32 18.82
CA TYR A 189 5.66 -6.04 18.11
C TYR A 189 4.73 -4.98 18.71
N GLN A 190 4.63 -4.94 20.04
CA GLN A 190 3.64 -4.10 20.74
C GLN A 190 3.74 -2.62 20.36
N ALA A 191 4.94 -2.03 20.41
CA ALA A 191 5.16 -0.63 20.05
C ALA A 191 4.73 -0.32 18.61
N TYR A 192 5.04 -1.23 17.67
CA TYR A 192 4.59 -1.13 16.29
C TYR A 192 3.06 -1.09 16.19
N TRP A 193 2.37 -1.98 16.92
CA TRP A 193 0.91 -2.04 16.87
C TRP A 193 0.22 -0.90 17.63
N GLU A 194 0.84 -0.36 18.67
CA GLU A 194 0.39 0.86 19.36
C GLU A 194 0.46 2.08 18.46
N PHE A 195 1.50 2.17 17.62
CA PHE A 195 1.59 3.18 16.57
C PHE A 195 0.61 2.93 15.42
N THR A 196 0.62 1.70 14.87
CA THR A 196 -0.06 1.36 13.61
C THR A 196 -1.57 1.33 13.76
N VAL A 197 -2.07 0.76 14.86
CA VAL A 197 -3.50 0.70 15.16
C VAL A 197 -3.69 1.27 16.56
N PRO A 198 -3.69 2.60 16.73
CA PRO A 198 -3.75 3.21 18.04
C PRO A 198 -5.10 2.95 18.72
N ASN A 199 -5.07 2.76 20.04
CA ASN A 199 -6.27 2.61 20.86
C ASN A 199 -6.93 3.97 21.15
N ASN A 200 -7.24 4.73 20.10
CA ASN A 200 -7.81 6.08 20.21
C ASN A 200 -9.20 6.13 19.55
N PRO A 201 -10.30 6.19 20.32
CA PRO A 201 -11.67 6.23 19.82
C PRO A 201 -11.94 7.32 18.76
N GLN A 202 -11.20 8.44 18.81
CA GLN A 202 -11.34 9.52 17.83
C GLN A 202 -10.79 9.11 16.45
N ALA A 203 -9.74 8.29 16.39
CA ALA A 203 -9.18 7.78 15.15
C ALA A 203 -10.15 6.83 14.42
N TRP A 204 -10.95 6.07 15.16
CA TRP A 204 -11.96 5.15 14.62
C TRP A 204 -13.16 5.86 13.97
N ARG A 205 -13.45 7.11 14.34
CA ARG A 205 -14.54 7.89 13.74
C ARG A 205 -14.29 8.28 12.28
N ILE A 206 -13.03 8.32 11.85
CA ILE A 206 -12.64 8.64 10.47
C ILE A 206 -12.96 7.51 9.49
N ALA A 207 -13.13 6.28 10.00
CA ALA A 207 -13.52 5.13 9.18
C ALA A 207 -15.07 4.99 9.01
N ALA A 208 -15.86 5.78 9.74
CA ALA A 208 -17.32 5.83 9.63
C ALA A 208 -17.75 6.69 8.45
#